data_AF-A0A4R9IQ45-F1
#
_entry.id   AF-A0A4R9IQ45-F1
#
_cell.length_a   1.000
_cell.length_b   1.000
_cell.length_c   1.000
_cell.angle_alpha   90.00
_cell.angle_beta   90.00
_cell.angle_gamma   90.00
#
_symmetry.space_group_name_H-M   'P 1'
#
loop_
_entity.id
_entity.type
_entity.pdbx_description
1 polymer ?
#
loop_
_entity_poly.entity_id
_entity_poly.type
_entity_poly.pdbx_seq_one_letter_code
_entity_poly.pdbx_strand_id
1 'polypeptide(L)'
;MKTSFSILAAFFCIGDLTILCDTLFLENQILNQPHIISTYLVFESFILLFFGLQFPTFFRNFSRLVVICSFVLGMGIMLLFVDLGLLNEVYPNASLILLEYYYNTYYVLAFVAFSYLIIAKLRFNFPAIQKFMEYIYFATFFACVFFLILCFFPSWIPLTTKYFLHSFLFMNLLFLFCFTVFLFHYSFTENYLTHPFSFIFERSTKIFEEQIPATRSNSRLIKEKLWSLYDKRNWRHIMDSFWFQILVDETLDNALEHGGKREDDIITVHVFESRKFIDVYVIDSGKGFNPRQIPSPIESDRKLVTGGRGIHILKKLFVVRWNFLGNEVSIRVDKTKNSDWKSAT
;
A
#
# COMPACT_ATOMS: atom_id res chain seq x y z
N MET A 1 3.24 4.44 -1.01
CA MET A 1 2.39 3.33 -0.51
C MET A 1 3.15 2.02 -0.39
N LYS A 2 3.79 1.50 -1.46
CA LYS A 2 4.61 0.26 -1.38
C LYS A 2 5.76 0.35 -0.37
N THR A 3 6.59 1.39 -0.48
CA THR A 3 7.66 1.69 0.48
C THR A 3 7.11 1.82 1.89
N SER A 4 5.99 2.53 2.01
CA SER A 4 5.34 2.79 3.28
C SER A 4 4.83 1.49 3.95
N PHE A 5 4.14 0.59 3.22
CA PHE A 5 3.62 -0.66 3.77
C PHE A 5 4.75 -1.66 4.08
N SER A 6 5.80 -1.72 3.25
CA SER A 6 7.00 -2.50 3.53
C SER A 6 7.74 -1.98 4.77
N ILE A 7 7.79 -0.66 4.98
CA ILE A 7 8.35 -0.06 6.20
C ILE A 7 7.50 -0.43 7.42
N LEU A 8 6.16 -0.36 7.32
CA LEU A 8 5.27 -0.77 8.41
C LEU A 8 5.44 -2.25 8.75
N ALA A 9 5.43 -3.13 7.75
CA ALA A 9 5.68 -4.55 7.92
C ALA A 9 7.06 -4.83 8.52
N ALA A 10 8.10 -4.08 8.13
CA ALA A 10 9.43 -4.20 8.72
C ALA A 10 9.44 -3.80 10.21
N PHE A 11 8.74 -2.73 10.60
CA PHE A 11 8.62 -2.34 12.01
C PHE A 11 7.86 -3.37 12.84
N PHE A 12 6.76 -3.92 12.32
CA PHE A 12 6.06 -5.04 12.96
C PHE A 12 6.98 -6.25 13.12
N CYS A 13 7.71 -6.64 12.06
CA CYS A 13 8.66 -7.74 12.13
C CYS A 13 9.80 -7.49 13.14
N ILE A 14 10.29 -6.25 13.29
CA ILE A 14 11.32 -5.92 14.30
C ILE A 14 10.73 -6.05 15.72
N GLY A 15 9.49 -5.59 15.91
CA GLY A 15 8.73 -5.79 17.13
C GLY A 15 8.61 -7.26 17.50
N ASP A 16 8.03 -8.04 16.60
CA ASP A 16 7.81 -9.49 16.72
C ASP A 16 9.11 -10.25 16.93
N LEU A 17 10.21 -9.82 16.29
CA LEU A 17 11.54 -10.39 16.50
C LEU A 17 12.06 -10.10 17.93
N THR A 18 11.78 -8.91 18.46
CA THR A 18 12.16 -8.57 19.85
C THR A 18 11.45 -9.47 20.86
N ILE A 19 10.18 -9.78 20.58
CA ILE A 19 9.34 -10.67 21.39
C ILE A 19 9.80 -12.13 21.27
N LEU A 20 10.11 -12.57 20.05
CA LEU A 20 10.69 -13.89 19.78
C LEU A 20 12.05 -14.06 20.50
N CYS A 21 12.89 -13.03 20.47
CA CYS A 21 14.15 -13.01 21.19
C CYS A 21 13.94 -13.06 22.71
N ASP A 22 12.94 -12.37 23.24
CA ASP A 22 12.61 -12.44 24.67
C ASP A 22 12.15 -13.83 25.11
N THR A 23 11.33 -14.49 24.29
CA THR A 23 10.87 -15.87 24.55
C THR A 23 12.01 -16.88 24.45
N LEU A 24 12.90 -16.74 23.46
CA LEU A 24 13.96 -17.71 23.18
C LEU A 24 15.22 -17.53 24.04
N PHE A 25 15.57 -16.30 24.40
CA PHE A 25 16.88 -15.99 25.01
C PHE A 25 16.79 -15.30 26.38
N LEU A 26 15.66 -14.68 26.73
CA LEU A 26 15.51 -13.91 27.96
C LEU A 26 14.45 -14.50 28.90
N GLU A 27 13.99 -15.73 28.67
CA GLU A 27 13.02 -16.43 29.52
C GLU A 27 11.73 -15.62 29.81
N ASN A 28 11.28 -14.80 28.85
CA ASN A 28 10.13 -13.90 28.97
C ASN A 28 10.31 -12.73 29.96
N GLN A 29 11.54 -12.31 30.26
CA GLN A 29 11.78 -11.20 31.20
C GLN A 29 11.12 -9.90 30.73
N ILE A 30 11.14 -9.59 29.44
CA ILE A 30 10.50 -8.38 28.88
C ILE A 30 8.98 -8.55 28.88
N LEU A 31 8.47 -9.71 28.46
CA LEU A 31 7.04 -10.05 28.44
C LEU A 31 6.40 -10.10 29.85
N ASN A 32 7.20 -10.24 30.89
CA ASN A 32 6.75 -10.22 32.28
C ASN A 32 6.72 -8.80 32.88
N GLN A 33 7.25 -7.78 32.20
CA GLN A 33 7.25 -6.39 32.67
C GLN A 33 6.04 -5.64 32.09
N PRO A 34 5.01 -5.35 32.91
CA PRO A 34 3.71 -4.87 32.40
C PRO A 34 3.78 -3.47 31.77
N HIS A 35 4.63 -2.58 32.29
CA HIS A 35 4.80 -1.23 31.74
C HIS A 35 5.60 -1.20 30.45
N ILE A 36 6.61 -2.07 30.31
CA ILE A 36 7.44 -2.11 29.10
C ILE A 36 6.60 -2.47 27.87
N ILE A 37 5.74 -3.49 28.01
CA ILE A 37 4.84 -3.92 26.94
C ILE A 37 3.81 -2.83 26.64
N SER A 38 3.28 -2.20 27.68
CA SER A 38 2.29 -1.14 27.51
C SER A 38 2.89 0.07 26.77
N THR A 39 4.07 0.50 27.17
CA THR A 39 4.81 1.56 26.50
C THR A 39 5.18 1.20 25.06
N TYR A 40 5.58 -0.05 24.79
CA TYR A 40 5.81 -0.54 23.42
C TYR A 40 4.55 -0.38 22.54
N LEU A 41 3.37 -0.77 23.03
CA LEU A 41 2.12 -0.65 22.27
C LEU A 41 1.72 0.80 21.97
N VAL A 42 2.07 1.75 22.86
CA VAL A 42 1.86 3.19 22.58
C VAL A 42 2.76 3.66 21.43
N PHE A 43 4.00 3.17 21.33
CA PHE A 43 4.84 3.50 20.18
C PHE A 43 4.31 2.88 18.88
N GLU A 44 3.82 1.65 18.94
CA GLU A 44 3.23 0.97 17.78
C GLU A 44 1.99 1.71 17.25
N SER A 45 1.09 2.12 18.14
CA SER A 45 -0.11 2.91 17.77
C SER A 45 0.27 4.26 17.14
N PHE A 46 1.37 4.89 17.57
CA PHE A 46 1.88 6.12 16.96
C PHE A 46 2.33 5.88 15.53
N ILE A 47 3.12 4.84 15.29
CA ILE A 47 3.58 4.47 13.96
C ILE A 47 2.37 4.23 13.04
N LEU A 48 1.37 3.48 13.51
CA LEU A 48 0.15 3.19 12.77
C LEU A 48 -0.67 4.43 12.43
N LEU A 49 -0.90 5.32 13.39
CA LEU A 49 -1.68 6.55 13.17
C LEU A 49 -0.92 7.53 12.27
N PHE A 50 0.39 7.72 12.49
CA PHE A 50 1.22 8.61 11.69
C PHE A 50 1.34 8.11 10.24
N PHE A 51 1.57 6.81 10.05
CA PHE A 51 1.48 6.15 8.76
C PHE A 51 0.11 6.37 8.09
N GLY A 52 -0.96 6.24 8.89
CA GLY A 52 -2.32 6.55 8.48
C GLY A 52 -2.46 7.98 7.94
N LEU A 53 -1.74 8.95 8.47
CA LEU A 53 -1.88 10.36 8.11
C LEU A 53 -1.02 10.79 6.90
N GLN A 54 0.02 10.06 6.51
CA GLN A 54 1.01 10.45 5.47
C GLN A 54 0.49 10.61 4.01
N PHE A 55 -0.82 10.60 3.75
CA PHE A 55 -1.35 10.77 2.40
C PHE A 55 -1.60 12.25 2.06
N PRO A 56 -0.96 12.82 1.01
CA PRO A 56 -1.00 14.26 0.73
C PRO A 56 -2.41 14.84 0.54
N THR A 57 -3.34 14.06 -0.01
CA THR A 57 -4.73 14.45 -0.25
C THR A 57 -5.65 14.36 0.97
N PHE A 58 -5.16 13.82 2.10
CA PHE A 58 -5.97 13.50 3.27
C PHE A 58 -6.17 14.70 4.21
N PHE A 59 -5.10 15.46 4.47
CA PHE A 59 -5.12 16.59 5.40
C PHE A 59 -6.13 17.68 5.02
N ARG A 60 -6.39 17.87 3.72
CA ARG A 60 -7.30 18.93 3.23
C ARG A 60 -8.78 18.59 3.41
N ASN A 61 -9.13 17.30 3.42
CA ASN A 61 -10.54 16.86 3.37
C ASN A 61 -11.06 16.30 4.70
N PHE A 62 -10.19 15.96 5.67
CA PHE A 62 -10.58 15.30 6.91
C PHE A 62 -10.02 15.97 8.18
N SER A 63 -10.16 17.30 8.28
CA SER A 63 -9.68 18.09 9.43
C SER A 63 -10.14 17.54 10.78
N ARG A 64 -11.40 17.10 10.90
CA ARG A 64 -11.95 16.49 12.14
C ARG A 64 -11.19 15.22 12.55
N LEU A 65 -10.81 14.39 11.58
CA LEU A 65 -10.09 13.15 11.86
C LEU A 65 -8.65 13.41 12.27
N VAL A 66 -8.01 14.43 11.67
CA VAL A 66 -6.68 14.88 12.09
C VAL A 66 -6.73 15.32 13.55
N VAL A 67 -7.72 16.11 13.96
CA VAL A 67 -7.91 16.52 15.36
C VAL A 67 -8.08 15.32 16.30
N ILE A 68 -8.89 14.34 15.92
CA ILE A 68 -9.07 13.10 16.71
C ILE A 68 -7.74 12.35 16.85
N CYS A 69 -6.99 12.17 15.75
CA CYS A 69 -5.69 11.48 15.80
C CYS A 69 -4.67 12.26 16.64
N SER A 70 -4.63 13.60 16.52
CA SER A 70 -3.76 14.44 17.33
C SER A 70 -4.08 14.35 18.82
N PHE A 71 -5.37 14.28 19.17
CA PHE A 71 -5.80 14.07 20.57
C PHE A 71 -5.33 12.72 21.10
N VAL A 72 -5.53 11.64 20.34
CA VAL A 72 -5.04 10.29 20.72
C VAL A 72 -3.53 10.27 20.84
N LEU A 73 -2.78 10.86 19.90
CA LEU A 73 -1.32 10.96 20.00
C LEU A 73 -0.90 11.73 21.27
N GLY A 74 -1.58 12.83 21.59
CA GLY A 74 -1.36 13.58 22.83
C GLY A 74 -1.60 12.75 24.10
N MET A 75 -2.67 11.95 24.14
CA MET A 75 -2.92 11.02 25.25
C MET A 75 -1.80 10.01 25.42
N GLY A 76 -1.31 9.43 24.32
CA GLY A 76 -0.19 8.48 24.37
C GLY A 76 1.11 9.11 24.87
N ILE A 77 1.42 10.34 24.45
CA ILE A 77 2.60 11.07 24.92
C ILE A 77 2.50 11.28 26.43
N MET A 78 1.34 11.70 26.92
CA MET A 78 1.10 11.90 28.35
C MET A 78 1.29 10.58 29.14
N LEU A 79 0.79 9.46 28.62
CA LEU A 79 0.98 8.15 29.26
C LEU A 79 2.46 7.76 29.34
N LEU A 80 3.22 7.94 28.26
CA LEU A 80 4.66 7.67 28.25
C LEU A 80 5.42 8.52 29.28
N PHE A 81 5.07 9.80 29.41
CA PHE A 81 5.69 10.68 30.41
C PHE A 81 5.33 10.29 31.85
N VAL A 82 4.08 9.92 32.10
CA VAL A 82 3.62 9.47 33.41
C VAL A 82 4.30 8.15 33.79
N ASP A 83 4.35 7.19 32.86
CA ASP A 83 4.98 5.88 33.04
C ASP A 83 6.49 5.99 33.30
N LEU A 84 7.20 6.84 32.55
CA LEU A 84 8.63 7.10 32.76
C LEU A 84 8.93 7.66 34.17
N GLY A 85 7.99 8.42 34.74
CA GLY A 85 8.11 8.97 36.09
C GLY A 85 7.65 8.02 37.20
N LEU A 86 7.10 6.85 36.86
CA LEU A 86 6.46 5.94 37.81
C LEU A 86 7.38 4.76 38.14
N LEU A 87 7.96 4.78 39.34
CA LEU A 87 8.62 3.58 39.88
C LEU A 87 7.58 2.67 40.54
N ASN A 88 7.44 1.45 40.01
CA ASN A 88 6.55 0.42 40.55
C ASN A 88 6.75 0.14 42.04
N GLU A 89 8.00 0.18 42.49
CA GLU A 89 8.36 -0.06 43.89
C GLU A 89 7.94 1.09 44.81
N VAL A 90 7.76 2.30 44.26
CA VAL A 90 7.47 3.52 45.03
C VAL A 90 5.97 3.84 45.01
N TYR A 91 5.27 3.58 43.90
CA TYR A 91 3.86 3.92 43.72
C TYR A 91 3.01 2.76 43.14
N PRO A 92 2.82 1.66 43.89
CA PRO A 92 2.19 0.43 43.39
C PRO A 92 0.72 0.62 42.99
N ASN A 93 -0.06 1.41 43.74
CA ASN A 93 -1.47 1.65 43.42
C ASN A 93 -1.64 2.51 42.16
N ALA A 94 -0.77 3.50 41.97
CA ALA A 94 -0.81 4.36 40.78
C ALA A 94 -0.42 3.56 39.52
N SER A 95 0.59 2.69 39.65
CA SER A 95 0.99 1.75 38.61
C SER A 95 -0.15 0.82 38.19
N LEU A 96 -0.86 0.23 39.16
CA LEU A 96 -1.98 -0.67 38.89
C LEU A 96 -3.13 0.05 38.17
N ILE A 97 -3.48 1.25 38.62
CA ILE A 97 -4.51 2.08 37.96
C ILE A 97 -4.12 2.42 36.52
N LEU A 98 -2.84 2.77 36.29
CA LEU A 98 -2.33 3.12 34.97
C LEU A 98 -2.46 1.94 34.00
N LEU A 99 -2.01 0.75 34.42
CA LEU A 99 -2.03 -0.49 33.63
C LEU A 99 -3.45 -0.98 33.36
N GLU A 100 -4.32 -1.00 34.36
CA GLU A 100 -5.65 -1.60 34.24
C GLU A 100 -6.64 -0.69 33.48
N TYR A 101 -6.56 0.62 33.68
CA TYR A 101 -7.56 1.55 33.14
C TYR A 101 -7.02 2.45 32.03
N TYR A 102 -5.93 3.16 32.29
CA TYR A 102 -5.48 4.23 31.40
C TYR A 102 -4.90 3.70 30.07
N TYR A 103 -4.01 2.71 30.14
CA TYR A 103 -3.46 2.08 28.93
C TYR A 103 -4.55 1.39 28.12
N ASN A 104 -5.44 0.63 28.76
CA ASN A 104 -6.55 -0.04 28.08
C ASN A 104 -7.50 0.96 27.40
N THR A 105 -7.86 2.05 28.11
CA THR A 105 -8.69 3.12 27.54
C THR A 105 -8.00 3.75 26.33
N TYR A 106 -6.70 4.02 26.43
CA TYR A 106 -5.91 4.54 25.33
C TYR A 106 -5.91 3.61 24.12
N TYR A 107 -5.67 2.31 24.29
CA TYR A 107 -5.66 1.37 23.17
C TYR A 107 -7.00 1.27 22.48
N VAL A 108 -8.11 1.27 23.24
CA VAL A 108 -9.46 1.28 22.66
C VAL A 108 -9.67 2.54 21.82
N LEU A 109 -9.32 3.72 22.34
CA LEU A 109 -9.44 4.98 21.60
C LEU A 109 -8.53 5.02 20.37
N ALA A 110 -7.31 4.53 20.49
CA ALA A 110 -6.35 4.44 19.37
C ALA A 110 -6.86 3.49 18.28
N PHE A 111 -7.43 2.34 18.66
CA PHE A 111 -8.03 1.41 17.73
C PHE A 111 -9.24 2.01 17.02
N VAL A 112 -10.12 2.73 17.73
CA VAL A 112 -11.28 3.42 17.13
C VAL A 112 -10.82 4.52 16.17
N ALA A 113 -9.84 5.34 16.56
CA ALA A 113 -9.28 6.38 15.71
C ALA A 113 -8.62 5.79 14.45
N PHE A 114 -7.85 4.72 14.61
CA PHE A 114 -7.25 3.99 13.50
C PHE A 114 -8.31 3.38 12.58
N SER A 115 -9.32 2.72 13.14
CA SER A 115 -10.43 2.13 12.38
C SER A 115 -11.20 3.18 11.59
N TYR A 116 -11.51 4.32 12.21
CA TYR A 116 -12.17 5.43 11.52
C TYR A 116 -11.28 6.05 10.45
N LEU A 117 -9.96 6.11 10.67
CA LEU A 117 -9.00 6.54 9.65
C LEU A 117 -8.98 5.59 8.45
N ILE A 118 -8.98 4.28 8.70
CA ILE A 118 -9.09 3.28 7.66
C ILE A 118 -10.44 3.44 6.94
N ILE A 119 -11.58 3.45 7.64
CA ILE A 119 -12.92 3.65 7.05
C ILE A 119 -12.97 4.93 6.19
N ALA A 120 -12.43 6.04 6.66
CA ALA A 120 -12.42 7.31 5.94
C ALA A 120 -11.61 7.20 4.63
N LYS A 121 -10.46 6.52 4.65
CA LYS A 121 -9.71 6.23 3.43
C LYS A 121 -10.49 5.33 2.48
N LEU A 122 -11.17 4.32 3.03
CA LEU A 122 -11.91 3.31 2.28
C LEU A 122 -13.19 3.83 1.63
N ARG A 123 -13.89 4.74 2.28
CA ARG A 123 -15.05 5.42 1.69
C ARG A 123 -14.68 6.26 0.47
N PHE A 124 -13.41 6.66 0.37
CA PHE A 124 -12.86 7.43 -0.74
C PHE A 124 -11.94 6.58 -1.62
N ASN A 125 -12.01 5.25 -1.48
CA ASN A 125 -11.16 4.35 -2.25
C ASN A 125 -11.46 4.41 -3.74
N PHE A 126 -10.37 4.27 -4.46
CA PHE A 126 -10.33 3.96 -5.87
C PHE A 126 -10.99 2.59 -6.12
N PRO A 127 -11.81 2.43 -7.17
CA PRO A 127 -12.53 1.18 -7.47
C PRO A 127 -11.63 -0.07 -7.52
N ALA A 128 -10.34 0.13 -7.84
CA ALA A 128 -9.32 -0.91 -7.94
C ALA A 128 -9.15 -1.77 -6.68
N ILE A 129 -9.35 -1.19 -5.49
CA ILE A 129 -8.87 -1.75 -4.22
C ILE A 129 -10.00 -2.09 -3.25
N GLN A 130 -11.25 -1.90 -3.69
CA GLN A 130 -12.44 -2.13 -2.89
C GLN A 130 -12.51 -3.58 -2.34
N LYS A 131 -12.37 -4.59 -3.21
CA LYS A 131 -12.41 -6.01 -2.79
C LYS A 131 -11.28 -6.38 -1.82
N PHE A 132 -10.08 -5.85 -2.02
CA PHE A 132 -8.98 -6.07 -1.09
C PHE A 132 -9.33 -5.56 0.31
N MET A 133 -9.92 -4.38 0.36
CA MET A 133 -10.28 -3.75 1.62
C MET A 133 -11.49 -4.39 2.29
N GLU A 134 -12.45 -4.92 1.52
CA GLU A 134 -13.48 -5.82 2.03
C GLU A 134 -12.87 -7.05 2.72
N TYR A 135 -11.85 -7.69 2.13
CA TYR A 135 -11.16 -8.79 2.78
C TYR A 135 -10.39 -8.39 4.04
N ILE A 136 -9.77 -7.21 4.07
CA ILE A 136 -9.15 -6.67 5.28
C ILE A 136 -10.19 -6.42 6.39
N TYR A 137 -11.41 -6.00 6.05
CA TYR A 137 -12.50 -5.88 7.02
C TYR A 137 -12.92 -7.23 7.58
N PHE A 138 -13.12 -8.22 6.72
CA PHE A 138 -13.43 -9.58 7.17
C PHE A 138 -12.31 -10.12 8.07
N ALA A 139 -11.05 -9.93 7.69
CA ALA A 139 -9.89 -10.32 8.50
C ALA A 139 -9.88 -9.62 9.87
N THR A 140 -10.12 -8.31 9.92
CA THR A 140 -10.25 -7.55 11.18
C THR A 140 -11.39 -8.09 12.02
N PHE A 141 -12.57 -8.33 11.43
CA PHE A 141 -13.73 -8.86 12.13
C PHE A 141 -13.43 -10.25 12.71
N PHE A 142 -12.85 -11.15 11.91
CA PHE A 142 -12.46 -12.48 12.37
C PHE A 142 -11.38 -12.41 13.45
N ALA A 143 -10.41 -11.50 13.35
CA ALA A 143 -9.42 -11.27 14.39
C ALA A 143 -10.06 -10.82 15.71
N CYS A 144 -11.03 -9.90 15.67
CA CYS A 144 -11.79 -9.49 16.85
C CYS A 144 -12.58 -10.65 17.47
N VAL A 145 -13.31 -11.43 16.67
CA VAL A 145 -14.08 -12.57 17.16
C VAL A 145 -13.15 -13.64 17.74
N PHE A 146 -12.06 -13.96 17.05
CA PHE A 146 -11.07 -14.93 17.51
C PHE A 146 -10.41 -14.50 18.82
N PHE A 147 -10.04 -13.22 18.94
CA PHE A 147 -9.50 -12.66 20.17
C PHE A 147 -10.49 -12.77 21.33
N LEU A 148 -11.78 -12.43 21.11
CA LEU A 148 -12.82 -12.58 22.14
C LEU A 148 -12.95 -14.04 22.59
N ILE A 149 -12.94 -15.00 21.65
CA ILE A 149 -12.97 -16.43 21.97
C ILE A 149 -11.76 -16.81 22.85
N LEU A 150 -10.56 -16.35 22.51
CA LEU A 150 -9.35 -16.61 23.31
C LEU A 150 -9.44 -16.04 24.74
N CYS A 151 -10.09 -14.88 24.93
CA CYS A 151 -10.35 -14.34 26.25
C CYS A 151 -11.34 -15.20 27.06
N PHE A 152 -12.32 -15.84 26.42
CA PHE A 152 -13.27 -16.74 27.09
C PHE A 152 -12.70 -18.15 27.34
N PHE A 153 -11.68 -18.58 26.59
CA PHE A 153 -11.03 -19.89 26.72
C PHE A 153 -9.53 -19.74 27.04
N PRO A 154 -9.17 -19.18 28.22
CA PRO A 154 -7.78 -18.86 28.55
C PRO A 154 -6.87 -20.10 28.71
N SER A 155 -7.46 -21.29 28.84
CA SER A 155 -6.73 -22.56 28.87
C SER A 155 -5.97 -22.87 27.58
N TRP A 156 -6.36 -22.29 26.44
CA TRP A 156 -5.73 -22.58 25.15
C TRP A 156 -4.40 -21.84 24.96
N ILE A 157 -4.28 -20.63 25.52
CA ILE A 157 -3.07 -19.81 25.49
C ILE A 157 -2.92 -19.17 26.87
N PRO A 158 -2.06 -19.69 27.77
CA PRO A 158 -1.91 -19.20 29.14
C PRO A 158 -1.61 -17.69 29.24
N LEU A 159 -1.05 -17.10 28.19
CA LEU A 159 -0.75 -15.67 28.07
C LEU A 159 -2.00 -14.76 28.18
N THR A 160 -3.20 -15.27 27.85
CA THR A 160 -4.47 -14.53 27.93
C THR A 160 -4.97 -14.34 29.36
N THR A 161 -4.35 -14.97 30.35
CA THR A 161 -4.72 -14.76 31.77
C THR A 161 -4.22 -13.41 32.31
N LYS A 162 -3.20 -12.82 31.68
CA LYS A 162 -2.58 -11.56 32.11
C LYS A 162 -3.24 -10.39 31.40
N TYR A 163 -3.93 -9.53 32.16
CA TYR A 163 -4.77 -8.50 31.56
C TYR A 163 -4.02 -7.52 30.63
N PHE A 164 -2.76 -7.21 30.96
CA PHE A 164 -1.92 -6.28 30.21
C PHE A 164 -1.40 -6.85 28.87
N LEU A 165 -1.47 -8.17 28.67
CA LEU A 165 -1.05 -8.83 27.42
C LEU A 165 -2.18 -8.97 26.40
N HIS A 166 -3.43 -8.67 26.78
CA HIS A 166 -4.60 -8.76 25.90
C HIS A 166 -4.44 -7.91 24.64
N SER A 167 -4.17 -6.62 24.81
CA SER A 167 -4.02 -5.66 23.70
C SER A 167 -2.85 -6.05 22.80
N PHE A 168 -1.77 -6.55 23.39
CA PHE A 168 -0.60 -7.03 22.67
C PHE A 168 -0.92 -8.25 21.79
N LEU A 169 -1.60 -9.25 22.35
CA LEU A 169 -2.04 -10.43 21.62
C LEU A 169 -3.03 -10.07 20.50
N PHE A 170 -3.97 -9.16 20.78
CA PHE A 170 -4.93 -8.68 19.79
C PHE A 170 -4.25 -8.03 18.58
N MET A 171 -3.28 -7.13 18.81
CA MET A 171 -2.56 -6.45 17.74
C MET A 171 -1.77 -7.43 16.85
N ASN A 172 -1.12 -8.41 17.47
CA ASN A 172 -0.39 -9.47 16.76
C ASN A 172 -1.33 -10.33 15.89
N LEU A 173 -2.46 -10.76 16.44
CA LEU A 173 -3.47 -11.52 15.68
C LEU A 173 -4.02 -10.70 14.52
N LEU A 174 -4.38 -9.44 14.77
CA LEU A 174 -4.87 -8.53 13.74
C LEU A 174 -3.86 -8.36 12.61
N PHE A 175 -2.58 -8.15 12.94
CA PHE A 175 -1.50 -8.06 11.96
C PHE A 175 -1.39 -9.34 11.14
N LEU A 176 -1.32 -10.52 11.77
CA LEU A 176 -1.18 -11.81 11.09
C LEU A 176 -2.33 -12.07 10.10
N PHE A 177 -3.57 -11.82 10.52
CA PHE A 177 -4.75 -11.96 9.65
C PHE A 177 -4.70 -10.99 8.46
N CYS A 178 -4.40 -9.71 8.71
CA CYS A 178 -4.27 -8.71 7.64
C CYS A 178 -3.11 -9.01 6.69
N PHE A 179 -1.97 -9.45 7.22
CA PHE A 179 -0.79 -9.82 6.45
C PHE A 179 -1.04 -11.06 5.59
N THR A 180 -1.79 -12.03 6.10
CA THR A 180 -2.20 -13.21 5.33
C THR A 180 -3.09 -12.81 4.15
N VAL A 181 -4.09 -11.94 4.38
CA VAL A 181 -4.93 -11.39 3.29
C VAL A 181 -4.08 -10.62 2.29
N PHE A 182 -3.12 -9.83 2.76
CA PHE A 182 -2.16 -9.15 1.90
C PHE A 182 -1.37 -10.17 1.05
N LEU A 183 -0.78 -11.20 1.64
CA LEU A 183 -0.05 -12.23 0.89
C LEU A 183 -0.95 -12.92 -0.14
N PHE A 184 -2.18 -13.33 0.19
CA PHE A 184 -3.07 -13.94 -0.80
C PHE A 184 -3.47 -12.98 -1.93
N HIS A 185 -3.70 -11.71 -1.62
CA HIS A 185 -4.07 -10.72 -2.61
C HIS A 185 -2.92 -10.39 -3.57
N TYR A 186 -1.67 -10.41 -3.09
CA TYR A 186 -0.49 -9.93 -3.83
C TYR A 186 0.48 -11.02 -4.30
N SER A 187 0.54 -12.19 -3.66
CA SER A 187 1.49 -13.28 -3.96
C SER A 187 1.17 -14.05 -5.25
N PHE A 188 0.04 -13.78 -5.92
CA PHE A 188 -0.43 -14.59 -7.06
C PHE A 188 -0.82 -13.77 -8.29
N THR A 189 -0.21 -12.60 -8.49
CA THR A 189 -0.72 -11.65 -9.48
C THR A 189 0.36 -11.19 -10.45
N GLU A 190 0.47 -11.88 -11.58
CA GLU A 190 1.39 -11.56 -12.69
C GLU A 190 1.27 -10.09 -13.18
N ASN A 191 0.11 -9.47 -12.98
CA ASN A 191 -0.26 -8.15 -13.49
C ASN A 191 0.12 -6.95 -12.60
N TYR A 192 0.60 -7.18 -11.38
CA TYR A 192 1.01 -6.10 -10.47
C TYR A 192 2.54 -6.01 -10.39
N LEU A 193 3.06 -4.79 -10.41
CA LEU A 193 4.49 -4.57 -10.18
C LEU A 193 4.85 -4.99 -8.75
N THR A 194 5.84 -5.90 -8.69
CA THR A 194 6.88 -6.10 -7.66
C THR A 194 6.56 -6.95 -6.45
N HIS A 195 7.23 -8.10 -6.38
CA HIS A 195 7.81 -8.64 -5.15
C HIS A 195 8.52 -7.51 -4.37
N PRO A 196 8.43 -7.48 -3.02
CA PRO A 196 9.04 -6.42 -2.19
C PRO A 196 10.56 -6.25 -2.36
N PHE A 197 11.25 -7.21 -2.98
CA PHE A 197 12.70 -7.21 -3.20
C PHE A 197 13.14 -6.84 -4.63
N SER A 198 12.23 -6.68 -5.60
CA SER A 198 12.65 -6.48 -7.00
C SER A 198 13.37 -5.15 -7.24
N PHE A 199 13.17 -4.15 -6.38
CA PHE A 199 13.88 -2.86 -6.44
C PHE A 199 15.37 -2.98 -6.07
N ILE A 200 15.77 -4.05 -5.37
CA ILE A 200 17.16 -4.22 -4.89
C ILE A 200 18.10 -4.68 -6.01
N PHE A 201 17.58 -5.38 -7.04
CA PHE A 201 18.43 -6.09 -8.00
C PHE A 201 18.54 -5.42 -9.38
N GLU A 202 17.76 -4.38 -9.68
CA GLU A 202 17.73 -3.79 -11.02
C GLU A 202 18.06 -2.29 -10.99
N ARG A 203 19.32 -1.94 -11.28
CA ARG A 203 19.73 -0.54 -11.50
C ARG A 203 19.22 -0.08 -12.87
N SER A 204 18.06 0.55 -12.91
CA SER A 204 17.55 1.26 -14.09
C SER A 204 17.83 2.76 -13.98
N THR A 205 18.37 3.39 -15.01
CA THR A 205 18.59 4.84 -15.02
C THR A 205 17.34 5.54 -15.53
N LYS A 206 16.87 6.59 -14.83
CA LYS A 206 15.81 7.45 -15.36
C LYS A 206 16.39 8.27 -16.50
N ILE A 207 15.86 8.10 -17.71
CA ILE A 207 16.33 8.78 -18.92
C ILE A 207 15.36 9.84 -19.44
N PHE A 208 14.13 9.84 -18.92
CA PHE A 208 13.08 10.78 -19.29
C PHE A 208 12.11 11.00 -18.13
N GLU A 209 11.71 12.25 -17.95
CA GLU A 209 10.72 12.67 -16.96
C GLU A 209 10.03 13.93 -17.46
N GLU A 210 8.71 13.86 -17.57
CA GLU A 210 7.87 15.02 -17.89
C GLU A 210 6.62 14.99 -17.01
N GLN A 211 6.22 16.16 -16.52
CA GLN A 211 5.01 16.34 -15.72
C GLN A 211 4.29 17.60 -16.24
N ILE A 212 3.13 17.40 -16.86
CA ILE A 212 2.44 18.48 -17.60
C ILE A 212 0.92 18.35 -17.39
N PRO A 213 0.15 19.47 -17.40
CA PRO A 213 -1.31 19.40 -17.34
C PRO A 213 -1.92 18.49 -18.41
N ALA A 214 -2.96 17.76 -18.04
CA ALA A 214 -3.65 16.74 -18.82
C ALA A 214 -4.52 17.34 -19.93
N THR A 215 -3.89 17.95 -20.94
CA THR A 215 -4.56 18.53 -22.12
C THR A 215 -4.15 17.82 -23.40
N ARG A 216 -4.98 17.89 -24.44
CA ARG A 216 -4.66 17.30 -25.76
C ARG A 216 -3.38 17.87 -26.37
N SER A 217 -3.15 19.18 -26.24
CA SER A 217 -1.92 19.82 -26.74
C SER A 217 -0.68 19.34 -26.01
N ASN A 218 -0.76 19.21 -24.69
CA ASN A 218 0.35 18.75 -23.87
C ASN A 218 0.65 17.26 -24.08
N SER A 219 -0.39 16.43 -24.23
CA SER A 219 -0.23 15.02 -24.61
C SER A 219 0.54 14.89 -25.93
N ARG A 220 0.19 15.68 -26.95
CA ARG A 220 0.92 15.71 -28.23
C ARG A 220 2.39 16.11 -28.06
N LEU A 221 2.68 17.12 -27.24
CA LEU A 221 4.06 17.53 -26.96
C LEU A 221 4.87 16.40 -26.29
N ILE A 222 4.26 15.68 -25.35
CA ILE A 222 4.90 14.52 -24.71
C ILE A 222 5.17 13.42 -25.76
N LYS A 223 4.21 13.13 -26.65
CA LYS A 223 4.39 12.17 -27.75
C LYS A 223 5.60 12.54 -28.61
N GLU A 224 5.71 13.80 -29.02
CA GLU A 224 6.83 14.31 -29.83
C GLU A 224 8.18 14.18 -29.09
N LYS A 225 8.22 14.50 -27.80
CA LYS A 225 9.43 14.31 -26.97
C LYS A 225 9.83 12.84 -26.83
N LEU A 226 8.86 11.93 -26.68
CA LEU A 226 9.10 10.49 -26.63
C LEU A 226 9.63 9.94 -27.97
N TRP A 227 9.13 10.45 -29.10
CA TRP A 227 9.69 10.15 -30.42
C TRP A 227 11.13 10.63 -30.59
N SER A 228 11.42 11.86 -30.13
CA SER A 228 12.80 12.36 -30.12
C SER A 228 13.72 11.47 -29.27
N LEU A 229 13.22 10.97 -28.14
CA LEU A 229 13.96 10.02 -27.29
C LEU A 229 14.19 8.68 -28.01
N TYR A 230 13.18 8.13 -28.68
CA TYR A 230 13.25 6.89 -29.45
C TYR A 230 14.35 6.95 -30.51
N ASP A 231 14.42 8.05 -31.27
CA ASP A 231 15.44 8.25 -32.29
C ASP A 231 16.82 8.47 -31.66
N LYS A 232 16.93 9.31 -30.61
CA LYS A 232 18.19 9.59 -29.92
C LYS A 232 18.82 8.34 -29.29
N ARG A 233 18.00 7.40 -28.82
CA ARG A 233 18.43 6.12 -28.22
C ARG A 233 18.57 4.99 -29.24
N ASN A 234 18.22 5.23 -30.50
CA ASN A 234 18.22 4.25 -31.57
C ASN A 234 17.44 2.97 -31.20
N TRP A 235 16.25 3.13 -30.63
CA TRP A 235 15.40 2.01 -30.23
C TRP A 235 14.79 1.24 -31.40
N ARG A 236 15.02 1.67 -32.64
CA ARG A 236 14.58 0.98 -33.87
C ARG A 236 15.03 -0.48 -33.95
N HIS A 237 16.19 -0.81 -33.38
CA HIS A 237 16.68 -2.19 -33.34
C HIS A 237 16.01 -3.03 -32.24
N ILE A 238 15.39 -2.38 -31.27
CA ILE A 238 14.79 -3.01 -30.07
C ILE A 238 13.27 -3.12 -30.20
N MET A 239 12.62 -2.20 -30.89
CA MET A 239 11.19 -2.16 -31.10
C MET A 239 10.90 -1.34 -32.36
N ASP A 240 10.07 -1.87 -33.25
CA ASP A 240 9.66 -1.16 -34.46
C ASP A 240 8.86 0.11 -34.14
N SER A 241 8.94 1.11 -35.02
CA SER A 241 8.25 2.39 -34.84
C SER A 241 6.73 2.22 -34.72
N PHE A 242 6.15 1.25 -35.41
CA PHE A 242 4.72 0.94 -35.30
C PHE A 242 4.33 0.53 -33.87
N TRP A 243 5.12 -0.36 -33.25
CA TRP A 243 4.86 -0.83 -31.89
C TRP A 243 5.09 0.25 -30.85
N PHE A 244 6.14 1.06 -31.03
CA PHE A 244 6.38 2.22 -30.19
C PHE A 244 5.23 3.23 -30.27
N GLN A 245 4.70 3.46 -31.47
CA GLN A 245 3.55 4.34 -31.66
C GLN A 245 2.34 3.85 -30.87
N ILE A 246 1.98 2.57 -30.99
CA ILE A 246 0.85 1.99 -30.25
C ILE A 246 1.07 2.12 -28.74
N LEU A 247 2.28 1.83 -28.26
CA LEU A 247 2.62 1.96 -26.84
C LEU A 247 2.37 3.39 -26.34
N VAL A 248 2.89 4.38 -27.06
CA VAL A 248 2.80 5.79 -26.67
C VAL A 248 1.37 6.33 -26.80
N ASP A 249 0.69 6.04 -27.89
CA ASP A 249 -0.67 6.52 -28.15
C ASP A 249 -1.66 5.93 -27.16
N GLU A 250 -1.69 4.60 -27.01
CA GLU A 250 -2.65 3.95 -26.12
C GLU A 250 -2.42 4.32 -24.65
N THR A 251 -1.16 4.47 -24.20
CA THR A 251 -0.92 4.83 -22.80
C THR A 251 -1.29 6.27 -22.49
N LEU A 252 -0.91 7.22 -23.35
CA LEU A 252 -1.20 8.64 -23.12
C LEU A 252 -2.65 8.99 -23.37
N ASP A 253 -3.31 8.37 -24.35
CA ASP A 253 -4.72 8.62 -24.62
C ASP A 253 -5.59 8.05 -23.49
N ASN A 254 -5.26 6.86 -22.96
CA ASN A 254 -5.91 6.32 -21.76
C ASN A 254 -5.72 7.24 -20.54
N ALA A 255 -4.49 7.75 -20.32
CA ALA A 255 -4.21 8.68 -19.23
C ALA A 255 -5.01 9.98 -19.37
N LEU A 256 -5.15 10.51 -20.59
CA LEU A 256 -5.92 11.71 -20.87
C LEU A 256 -7.44 11.50 -20.70
N GLU A 257 -7.98 10.40 -21.23
CA GLU A 257 -9.42 10.12 -21.17
C GLU A 257 -9.90 9.82 -19.74
N HIS A 258 -9.08 9.10 -18.96
CA HIS A 258 -9.45 8.69 -17.60
C HIS A 258 -8.98 9.66 -16.52
N GLY A 259 -7.88 10.36 -16.75
CA GLY A 259 -7.26 11.25 -15.78
C GLY A 259 -7.27 12.74 -16.14
N GLY A 260 -7.69 13.16 -17.34
CA GLY A 260 -7.75 14.56 -17.77
C GLY A 260 -9.15 15.16 -17.75
N LYS A 261 -9.90 14.99 -16.64
CA LYS A 261 -11.30 15.44 -16.54
C LYS A 261 -11.45 16.83 -15.90
N ARG A 262 -10.37 17.37 -15.34
CA ARG A 262 -10.29 18.68 -14.69
C ARG A 262 -9.11 19.45 -15.26
N GLU A 263 -9.20 20.78 -15.21
CA GLU A 263 -8.15 21.68 -15.70
C GLU A 263 -6.82 21.51 -14.94
N ASP A 264 -6.90 21.12 -13.66
CA ASP A 264 -5.74 20.95 -12.77
C ASP A 264 -5.13 19.53 -12.84
N ASP A 265 -5.70 18.63 -13.66
CA ASP A 265 -5.21 17.26 -13.75
C ASP A 265 -3.84 17.22 -14.44
N ILE A 266 -2.98 16.31 -14.01
CA ILE A 266 -1.58 16.22 -14.46
C ILE A 266 -1.31 14.81 -14.97
N ILE A 267 -0.55 14.73 -16.06
CA ILE A 267 0.00 13.48 -16.56
C ILE A 267 1.51 13.51 -16.30
N THR A 268 2.02 12.44 -15.72
CA THR A 268 3.45 12.26 -15.48
C THR A 268 3.94 11.06 -16.27
N VAL A 269 5.03 11.25 -17.02
CA VAL A 269 5.67 10.18 -17.78
C VAL A 269 7.10 10.01 -17.30
N HIS A 270 7.47 8.77 -17.01
CA HIS A 270 8.85 8.40 -16.74
C HIS A 270 9.28 7.32 -17.71
N VAL A 271 10.52 7.42 -18.21
CA VAL A 271 11.16 6.30 -18.88
C VAL A 271 12.43 5.95 -18.16
N PHE A 272 12.54 4.68 -17.81
CA PHE A 272 13.72 4.09 -17.23
C PHE A 272 14.33 3.11 -18.21
N GLU A 273 15.65 3.10 -18.27
CA GLU A 273 16.39 2.22 -19.15
C GLU A 273 17.43 1.45 -18.34
N SER A 274 17.44 0.12 -18.52
CA SER A 274 18.48 -0.75 -18.01
C SER A 274 19.22 -1.43 -19.17
N ARG A 275 20.18 -2.30 -18.85
CA ARG A 275 20.85 -3.12 -19.87
C ARG A 275 19.89 -4.05 -20.60
N LYS A 276 18.84 -4.53 -19.93
CA LYS A 276 17.91 -5.53 -20.47
C LYS A 276 16.54 -4.99 -20.80
N PHE A 277 16.10 -3.92 -20.14
CA PHE A 277 14.72 -3.45 -20.23
C PHE A 277 14.61 -1.96 -20.53
N ILE A 278 13.52 -1.61 -21.18
CA ILE A 278 12.99 -0.24 -21.26
C ILE A 278 11.66 -0.27 -20.51
N ASP A 279 11.54 0.53 -19.46
CA ASP A 279 10.32 0.63 -18.66
C ASP A 279 9.71 2.02 -18.85
N VAL A 280 8.52 2.07 -19.45
CA VAL A 280 7.74 3.29 -19.63
C VAL A 280 6.63 3.31 -18.59
N TYR A 281 6.57 4.39 -17.80
CA TYR A 281 5.54 4.62 -16.80
C TYR A 281 4.73 5.84 -17.22
N VAL A 282 3.42 5.71 -17.24
CA VAL A 282 2.48 6.82 -17.46
C VAL A 282 1.52 6.85 -16.27
N ILE A 283 1.52 7.97 -15.56
CA ILE A 283 0.73 8.20 -14.35
C ILE A 283 -0.29 9.29 -14.64
N ASP A 284 -1.54 9.05 -14.28
CA ASP A 284 -2.66 9.98 -14.46
C ASP A 284 -3.31 10.39 -13.13
N SER A 285 -3.94 11.57 -13.09
CA SER A 285 -4.68 12.09 -11.92
C SER A 285 -6.05 11.44 -11.70
N GLY A 286 -6.42 10.44 -12.50
CA GLY A 286 -7.71 9.78 -12.45
C GLY A 286 -7.90 8.91 -11.22
N LYS A 287 -9.12 8.39 -11.07
CA LYS A 287 -9.48 7.47 -9.99
C LYS A 287 -8.89 6.05 -10.18
N GLY A 288 -8.15 5.82 -11.26
CA GLY A 288 -7.71 4.50 -11.66
C GLY A 288 -8.86 3.51 -11.84
N PHE A 289 -8.49 2.26 -12.13
CA PHE A 289 -9.45 1.18 -12.39
C PHE A 289 -8.86 -0.17 -11.98
N ASN A 290 -9.72 -1.19 -11.84
CA ASN A 290 -9.24 -2.56 -11.61
C ASN A 290 -8.93 -3.26 -12.94
N PRO A 291 -7.66 -3.55 -13.30
CA PRO A 291 -7.34 -4.17 -14.59
C PRO A 291 -7.86 -5.60 -14.77
N ARG A 292 -8.29 -6.25 -13.67
CA ARG A 292 -8.90 -7.59 -13.67
C ARG A 292 -10.40 -7.59 -13.88
N GLN A 293 -11.06 -6.47 -13.60
CA GLN A 293 -12.50 -6.32 -13.79
C GLN A 293 -12.83 -5.77 -15.17
N ILE A 294 -11.82 -5.42 -15.97
CA ILE A 294 -12.03 -5.02 -17.36
C ILE A 294 -12.37 -6.28 -18.16
N PRO A 295 -13.59 -6.38 -18.69
CA PRO A 295 -14.00 -7.52 -19.50
C PRO A 295 -13.29 -7.51 -20.85
N SER A 296 -13.13 -8.69 -21.43
CA SER A 296 -12.41 -8.83 -22.69
C SER A 296 -13.23 -8.22 -23.84
N PRO A 297 -12.63 -7.39 -24.71
CA PRO A 297 -13.34 -6.85 -25.88
C PRO A 297 -13.67 -7.92 -26.93
N ILE A 298 -13.19 -9.17 -26.75
CA ILE A 298 -13.45 -10.31 -27.64
C ILE A 298 -14.75 -11.05 -27.24
N GLU A 299 -15.30 -10.79 -26.05
CA GLU A 299 -16.58 -11.33 -25.61
C GLU A 299 -17.71 -10.97 -26.58
N SER A 300 -18.63 -11.91 -26.84
CA SER A 300 -19.71 -11.80 -27.83
C SER A 300 -20.49 -10.49 -27.71
N ASP A 301 -20.74 -10.08 -26.47
CA ASP A 301 -21.62 -8.97 -26.12
C ASP A 301 -20.92 -7.60 -26.20
N ARG A 302 -19.58 -7.61 -26.41
CA ARG A 302 -18.75 -6.40 -26.49
C ARG A 302 -18.12 -6.17 -27.88
N LYS A 303 -18.32 -7.08 -28.84
CA LYS A 303 -17.79 -6.92 -30.22
C LYS A 303 -18.23 -5.64 -30.90
N LEU A 304 -19.44 -5.16 -30.58
CA LEU A 304 -20.04 -3.93 -31.14
C LEU A 304 -19.64 -2.65 -30.38
N VAL A 305 -18.95 -2.77 -29.24
CA VAL A 305 -18.46 -1.62 -28.49
C VAL A 305 -17.22 -1.06 -29.20
N THR A 306 -17.26 0.24 -29.50
CA THR A 306 -16.22 0.93 -30.29
C THR A 306 -14.97 1.28 -29.48
N GLY A 307 -15.07 1.33 -28.14
CA GLY A 307 -13.96 1.65 -27.23
C GLY A 307 -13.46 0.47 -26.38
N GLY A 308 -12.41 0.71 -25.60
CA GLY A 308 -11.89 -0.25 -24.60
C GLY A 308 -10.97 -1.35 -25.14
N ARG A 309 -10.38 -1.15 -26.32
CA ARG A 309 -9.45 -2.11 -26.95
C ARG A 309 -7.99 -1.88 -26.57
N GLY A 310 -7.62 -0.66 -26.20
CA GLY A 310 -6.23 -0.27 -25.91
C GLY A 310 -5.54 -1.16 -24.89
N ILE A 311 -6.16 -1.37 -23.73
CA ILE A 311 -5.62 -2.23 -22.68
C ILE A 311 -5.45 -3.67 -23.17
N HIS A 312 -6.36 -4.19 -24.00
CA HIS A 312 -6.24 -5.52 -24.57
C HIS A 312 -5.07 -5.62 -25.56
N ILE A 313 -4.91 -4.62 -26.43
CA ILE A 313 -3.80 -4.52 -27.38
C ILE A 313 -2.47 -4.48 -26.62
N LEU A 314 -2.35 -3.60 -25.63
CA LEU A 314 -1.15 -3.45 -24.81
C LEU A 314 -0.79 -4.77 -24.10
N LYS A 315 -1.78 -5.46 -23.50
CA LYS A 315 -1.56 -6.76 -22.82
C LYS A 315 -1.08 -7.87 -23.76
N LYS A 316 -1.48 -7.86 -25.04
CA LYS A 316 -1.01 -8.85 -26.02
C LYS A 316 0.41 -8.58 -26.51
N LEU A 317 0.80 -7.31 -26.59
CA LEU A 317 2.06 -6.90 -27.22
C LEU A 317 3.21 -6.75 -26.22
N PHE A 318 2.90 -6.34 -24.97
CA PHE A 318 3.91 -5.96 -24.00
C PHE A 318 3.68 -6.60 -22.64
N VAL A 319 4.73 -6.58 -21.81
CA VAL A 319 4.59 -6.87 -20.37
C VAL A 319 4.04 -5.61 -19.72
N VAL A 320 2.72 -5.58 -19.54
CA VAL A 320 2.00 -4.43 -18.96
C VAL A 320 1.62 -4.74 -17.53
N ARG A 321 1.88 -3.78 -16.65
CA ARG A 321 1.52 -3.83 -15.25
C ARG A 321 0.88 -2.50 -14.86
N TRP A 322 0.03 -2.54 -13.85
CA TRP A 322 -0.53 -1.33 -13.27
C TRP A 322 -0.06 -1.15 -11.83
N ASN A 323 -0.06 0.08 -11.35
CA ASN A 323 0.07 0.33 -9.92
C ASN A 323 -1.19 -0.14 -9.17
N PHE A 324 -1.14 -0.04 -7.84
CA PHE A 324 -2.22 -0.47 -6.96
C PHE A 324 -3.54 0.27 -7.21
N LEU A 325 -3.46 1.56 -7.52
CA LEU A 325 -4.65 2.38 -7.75
C LEU A 325 -5.23 2.18 -9.15
N GLY A 326 -4.44 1.66 -10.09
CA GLY A 326 -4.79 1.52 -11.49
C GLY A 326 -4.74 2.83 -12.28
N ASN A 327 -4.09 3.87 -11.75
CA ASN A 327 -3.87 5.17 -12.39
C ASN A 327 -2.41 5.36 -12.86
N GLU A 328 -1.64 4.27 -12.87
CA GLU A 328 -0.32 4.23 -13.47
C GLU A 328 -0.22 2.93 -14.24
N VAL A 329 0.17 3.06 -15.50
CA VAL A 329 0.53 1.94 -16.35
C VAL A 329 2.05 1.90 -16.48
N SER A 330 2.60 0.70 -16.35
CA SER A 330 4.01 0.40 -16.58
C SER A 330 4.12 -0.62 -17.69
N ILE A 331 4.87 -0.27 -18.73
CA ILE A 331 5.12 -1.13 -19.87
C ILE A 331 6.60 -1.45 -19.91
N ARG A 332 6.92 -2.74 -19.81
CA ARG A 332 8.28 -3.25 -19.91
C ARG A 332 8.52 -3.86 -21.28
N VAL A 333 9.51 -3.35 -21.98
CA VAL A 333 10.04 -3.87 -23.24
C VAL A 333 11.38 -4.55 -22.97
N ASP A 334 11.53 -5.79 -23.43
CA ASP A 334 12.76 -6.56 -23.31
C ASP A 334 13.65 -6.32 -24.54
N LYS A 335 14.86 -5.80 -24.30
CA LYS A 335 15.86 -5.52 -25.35
C LYS A 335 16.43 -6.78 -25.98
N THR A 336 16.31 -7.92 -25.30
CA THR A 336 16.87 -9.20 -25.74
C THR A 336 15.90 -10.01 -26.60
N LYS A 337 14.59 -9.67 -26.56
CA LYS A 337 13.62 -10.24 -27.50
C LYS A 337 13.82 -9.57 -28.86
N ASN A 338 14.39 -10.32 -29.80
CA ASN A 338 14.46 -9.92 -31.19
C ASN A 338 13.05 -9.80 -31.78
N SER A 339 12.97 -9.04 -32.86
CA SER A 339 11.78 -8.42 -33.46
C SER A 339 10.66 -9.33 -34.01
N ASP A 340 10.50 -10.54 -33.47
CA ASP A 340 9.38 -11.41 -33.74
C ASP A 340 8.17 -11.06 -32.86
N TRP A 341 7.70 -9.81 -32.93
CA TRP A 341 6.37 -9.43 -32.40
C TRP A 341 5.21 -9.98 -33.27
N LYS A 342 5.52 -10.79 -34.28
CA LYS A 342 4.57 -11.31 -35.28
C LYS A 342 3.93 -12.66 -34.93
N SER A 343 4.29 -13.31 -33.82
CA SER A 343 3.90 -14.71 -33.56
C SER A 343 3.08 -14.94 -32.28
N ALA A 344 2.19 -14.01 -31.93
CA ALA A 344 1.16 -14.25 -30.92
C ALA A 344 -0.24 -14.13 -31.55
N THR A 345 -0.55 -15.03 -32.48
CA THR A 345 -1.92 -15.30 -32.95
C THR A 345 -2.69 -16.11 -31.92
#